data_AF-A0A970FI53-F1
#
_entry.id   AF-A0A970FI53-F1
#
_cell.length_a   1.000
_cell.length_b   1.000
_cell.length_c   1.000
_cell.angle_alpha   90.00
_cell.angle_beta   90.00
_cell.angle_gamma   90.00
#
_symmetry.space_group_name_H-M   'P 1'
#
loop_
_entity.id
_entity.type
_entity.pdbx_description
1 polymer ?
#
loop_
_entity_poly.entity_id
_entity_poly.type
_entity_poly.pdbx_seq_one_letter_code
_entity_poly.pdbx_strand_id
1 'polypeptide(L)'
;MIFELMSKGNLARLPDDMHVAGVPEAHSPRVLLLLPYNRFILGTATLKAYEKWVIGKLGADETEEIFLYDAKPKTLSLGDVEKVTIAKEAVDRLKACLRGQMMPPGEHKPTMHILRGFLKNDPLFFVDELLENEKEAHDYLERDSTARMAYWAIRFALFRNDYEEVSRIKTWIRIASDVFEGAITQPRIWFSLMDLPGGQSIEDMEALSYSVDDLQRMNSQSSRPVVLYSKSGYLVLSDYGNDSSGFRIWLYLPIPIWNEMRERRKLSIKEIVMATWGYLDGVAADSERSTFGCESLLSEENGSGTALR
;
A
#
# COMPACT_ATOMS: atom_id res chain seq x y z
N MET A 1 7.45 21.29 2.20
CA MET A 1 7.49 21.71 0.79
C MET A 1 6.38 22.71 0.49
N ILE A 2 6.61 23.65 -0.45
CA ILE A 2 5.63 24.69 -0.82
C ILE A 2 5.38 24.66 -2.33
N PHE A 3 4.11 24.73 -2.72
CA PHE A 3 3.65 24.77 -4.11
C PHE A 3 2.66 25.92 -4.35
N GLU A 4 2.55 26.36 -5.59
CA GLU A 4 1.51 27.27 -6.08
C GLU A 4 0.73 26.60 -7.20
N LEU A 5 -0.61 26.73 -7.16
CA LEU A 5 -1.49 26.27 -8.22
C LEU A 5 -1.55 27.31 -9.35
N MET A 6 -1.00 26.96 -10.51
CA MET A 6 -1.01 27.82 -11.68
C MET A 6 -2.36 27.81 -12.38
N SER A 7 -2.67 28.86 -13.15
CA SER A 7 -3.92 29.02 -13.90
C SER A 7 -4.27 27.88 -14.86
N LYS A 8 -3.26 27.12 -15.32
CA LYS A 8 -3.43 25.93 -16.18
C LYS A 8 -3.67 24.62 -15.40
N GLY A 9 -3.78 24.69 -14.07
CA GLY A 9 -3.95 23.52 -13.19
C GLY A 9 -2.65 22.81 -12.79
N ASN A 10 -1.50 23.33 -13.23
CA ASN A 10 -0.18 22.77 -12.92
C ASN A 10 0.34 23.27 -11.56
N LEU A 11 1.17 22.45 -10.91
CA LEU A 11 1.87 22.83 -9.67
C LEU A 11 3.26 23.42 -9.97
N ALA A 12 3.50 24.64 -9.53
CA ALA A 12 4.83 25.24 -9.46
C ALA A 12 5.41 25.01 -8.06
N ARG A 13 6.64 24.48 -7.96
CA ARG A 13 7.35 24.35 -6.68
C ARG A 13 7.97 25.70 -6.31
N LEU A 14 7.74 26.14 -5.08
CA LEU A 14 8.33 27.35 -4.51
C LEU A 14 9.51 26.97 -3.58
N PRO A 15 10.39 27.93 -3.22
CA PRO A 15 11.45 27.68 -2.24
C PRO A 15 10.88 27.19 -0.91
N ASP A 16 11.50 26.15 -0.33
CA ASP A 16 10.97 25.48 0.87
C ASP A 16 11.14 26.33 2.15
N ASP A 17 12.05 27.30 2.13
CA ASP A 17 12.36 28.29 3.18
C ASP A 17 11.52 29.58 3.06
N MET A 18 10.66 29.68 2.04
CA MET A 18 9.79 30.83 1.85
C MET A 18 8.83 31.01 3.04
N HIS A 19 8.88 32.17 3.68
CA HIS A 19 7.92 32.52 4.72
C HIS A 19 6.60 32.98 4.09
N VAL A 20 5.53 32.21 4.31
CA VAL A 20 4.17 32.56 3.91
C VAL A 20 3.40 33.05 5.13
N ALA A 21 3.15 34.35 5.19
CA ALA A 21 2.41 34.96 6.28
C ALA A 21 0.95 34.47 6.31
N GLY A 22 0.43 34.21 7.52
CA GLY A 22 -0.97 33.84 7.74
C GLY A 22 -1.31 32.37 7.48
N VAL A 23 -0.32 31.49 7.35
CA VAL A 23 -0.50 30.03 7.38
C VAL A 23 -0.31 29.55 8.83
N PRO A 24 -1.15 28.64 9.34
CA PRO A 24 -0.96 28.04 10.67
C PRO A 24 0.44 27.44 10.83
N GLU A 25 1.05 27.61 11.99
CA GLU A 25 2.31 26.94 12.30
C GLU A 25 2.11 25.42 12.32
N ALA A 26 2.87 24.74 11.47
CA ALA A 26 2.91 23.29 11.41
C ALA A 26 4.36 22.81 11.32
N HIS A 27 4.69 21.83 12.17
CA HIS A 27 5.97 21.14 12.16
C HIS A 27 6.07 20.21 10.94
N SER A 28 7.30 19.85 10.59
CA SER A 28 7.57 18.81 9.58
C SER A 28 7.04 17.45 10.07
N PRO A 29 6.46 16.61 9.20
CA PRO A 29 6.32 16.76 7.75
C PRO A 29 5.15 17.69 7.35
N ARG A 30 5.38 18.52 6.32
CA ARG A 30 4.36 19.45 5.80
C ARG A 30 4.45 19.68 4.29
N VAL A 31 3.28 19.81 3.66
CA VAL A 31 3.14 20.22 2.25
C VAL A 31 2.10 21.33 2.16
N LEU A 32 2.51 22.49 1.64
CA LEU A 32 1.64 23.65 1.45
C LEU A 32 1.35 23.83 -0.04
N LEU A 33 0.09 24.00 -0.39
CA LEU A 33 -0.35 24.44 -1.71
C LEU A 33 -1.06 25.78 -1.59
N LEU A 34 -0.51 26.81 -2.24
CA LEU A 34 -1.16 28.10 -2.42
C LEU A 34 -2.18 28.02 -3.55
N LEU A 35 -3.38 28.50 -3.25
CA LEU A 35 -4.50 28.54 -4.17
C LEU A 35 -4.84 30.01 -4.50
N PRO A 36 -5.56 30.25 -5.62
CA PRO A 36 -6.19 31.54 -5.87
C PRO A 36 -7.06 32.03 -4.69
N TYR A 37 -7.34 33.33 -4.65
CA TYR A 37 -8.22 33.97 -3.66
C TYR A 37 -7.70 33.91 -2.21
N ASN A 38 -6.38 33.99 -2.04
CA ASN A 38 -5.69 33.95 -0.74
C ASN A 38 -6.07 32.70 0.08
N ARG A 39 -6.19 31.57 -0.59
CA ARG A 39 -6.50 30.27 0.02
C ARG A 39 -5.27 29.38 0.02
N PHE A 40 -5.27 28.40 0.91
CA PHE A 40 -4.22 27.38 0.95
C PHE A 40 -4.80 26.01 1.26
N ILE A 41 -4.07 24.97 0.85
CA ILE A 41 -4.21 23.62 1.39
C ILE A 41 -2.93 23.28 2.12
N LEU A 42 -3.08 22.77 3.34
CA LEU A 42 -1.97 22.31 4.16
C LEU A 42 -2.13 20.82 4.44
N GLY A 43 -1.16 20.03 3.96
CA GLY A 43 -0.98 18.64 4.29
C GLY A 43 0.02 18.49 5.43
N THR A 44 -0.32 17.71 6.44
CA THR A 44 0.52 17.40 7.61
C THR A 44 0.41 15.92 7.95
N ALA A 45 1.37 15.40 8.71
CA ALA A 45 1.19 14.10 9.35
C ALA A 45 0.68 14.26 10.78
N THR A 46 -0.32 13.46 11.12
CA THR A 46 -0.83 13.27 12.48
C THR A 46 -0.46 11.88 12.96
N LEU A 47 -0.22 11.71 14.27
CA LEU A 47 0.15 10.42 14.87
C LEU A 47 1.27 9.68 14.09
N LYS A 48 2.28 10.45 13.65
CA LYS A 48 3.46 10.02 12.87
C LYS A 48 3.19 9.51 11.44
N ALA A 49 2.05 8.89 11.15
CA ALA A 49 1.81 8.19 9.89
C ALA A 49 0.46 8.45 9.20
N TYR A 50 -0.42 9.29 9.76
CA TYR A 50 -1.71 9.61 9.15
C TYR A 50 -1.68 10.96 8.45
N GLU A 51 -1.97 10.96 7.15
CA GLU A 51 -2.13 12.20 6.39
C GLU A 51 -3.37 12.97 6.86
N LYS A 52 -3.18 14.27 7.14
CA LYS A 52 -4.27 15.21 7.39
C LYS A 52 -4.15 16.37 6.41
N TRP A 53 -5.24 16.67 5.73
CA TRP A 53 -5.30 17.76 4.75
C TRP A 53 -6.36 18.77 5.19
N VAL A 54 -5.98 20.04 5.26
CA VAL A 54 -6.91 21.13 5.60
C VAL A 54 -6.88 22.22 4.55
N ILE A 55 -8.00 22.90 4.36
CA ILE A 55 -8.12 24.11 3.56
C ILE A 55 -8.34 25.31 4.49
N GLY A 56 -7.73 26.44 4.18
CA GLY A 56 -7.90 27.68 4.95
C GLY A 56 -7.71 28.92 4.10
N LYS A 57 -7.95 30.08 4.73
CA LYS A 57 -7.68 31.40 4.18
C LYS A 57 -6.47 32.00 4.86
N LEU A 58 -5.56 32.60 4.08
CA LEU A 58 -4.36 33.24 4.62
C LEU A 58 -4.76 34.36 5.59
N GLY A 59 -4.23 34.28 6.82
CA GLY A 59 -4.47 35.24 7.90
C GLY A 59 -5.79 35.02 8.65
N ALA A 60 -6.52 33.94 8.38
CA ALA A 60 -7.67 33.51 9.16
C ALA A 60 -7.32 32.25 9.96
N ASP A 61 -7.87 32.15 11.17
CA ASP A 61 -7.63 30.99 12.06
C ASP A 61 -8.53 29.78 11.71
N GLU A 62 -9.54 29.99 10.89
CA GLU A 62 -10.50 28.95 10.51
C GLU A 62 -9.94 28.06 9.38
N THR A 63 -9.93 26.76 9.63
CA THR A 63 -9.58 25.72 8.66
C THR A 63 -10.63 24.63 8.62
N GLU A 64 -10.87 24.07 7.44
CA GLU A 64 -11.77 22.94 7.21
C GLU A 64 -10.97 21.72 6.75
N GLU A 65 -11.33 20.54 7.24
CA GLU A 65 -10.69 19.29 6.81
C GLU A 65 -11.18 18.87 5.42
N ILE A 66 -10.24 18.42 4.58
CA ILE A 66 -10.53 17.90 3.24
C ILE A 66 -9.87 16.55 3.03
N PHE A 67 -10.43 15.77 2.11
CA PHE A 67 -9.87 14.48 1.70
C PHE A 67 -9.36 14.53 0.27
N LEU A 68 -8.14 14.04 0.08
CA LEU A 68 -7.46 13.87 -1.20
C LEU A 68 -7.32 12.37 -1.51
N TYR A 69 -7.84 11.95 -2.67
CA TYR A 69 -7.84 10.55 -3.11
C TYR A 69 -6.88 10.36 -4.28
N ASP A 70 -6.13 9.27 -4.24
CA ASP A 70 -5.18 8.93 -5.31
C ASP A 70 -5.93 8.72 -6.64
N ALA A 71 -5.31 9.17 -7.74
CA ALA A 71 -5.84 9.15 -9.10
C ALA A 71 -7.20 9.87 -9.31
N LYS A 72 -7.63 10.72 -8.36
CA LYS A 72 -8.88 11.48 -8.46
C LYS A 72 -8.64 12.98 -8.36
N PRO A 73 -9.25 13.79 -9.25
CA PRO A 73 -9.21 15.24 -9.10
C PRO A 73 -10.00 15.68 -7.87
N LYS A 74 -9.66 16.84 -7.31
CA LYS A 74 -10.37 17.46 -6.18
C LYS A 74 -10.93 18.82 -6.58
N THR A 75 -12.25 18.97 -6.54
CA THR A 75 -12.90 20.28 -6.67
C THR A 75 -13.22 20.83 -5.28
N LEU A 76 -12.83 22.08 -5.05
CA LEU A 76 -13.02 22.82 -3.81
C LEU A 76 -13.93 24.01 -4.08
N SER A 77 -14.94 24.19 -3.24
CA SER A 77 -15.80 25.38 -3.25
C SER A 77 -15.20 26.42 -2.31
N LEU A 78 -14.88 27.61 -2.84
CA LEU A 78 -14.29 28.72 -2.10
C LEU A 78 -15.35 29.78 -1.80
N GLY A 79 -16.44 29.37 -1.14
CA GLY A 79 -17.65 30.18 -0.95
C GLY A 79 -18.76 29.82 -1.96
N ASP A 80 -19.63 30.77 -2.27
CA ASP A 80 -20.89 30.49 -3.00
C ASP A 80 -20.71 30.32 -4.52
N VAL A 81 -19.66 30.92 -5.11
CA VAL A 81 -19.51 31.00 -6.58
C VAL A 81 -18.17 30.44 -7.07
N GLU A 82 -17.11 30.60 -6.29
CA GLU A 82 -15.76 30.27 -6.71
C GLU A 82 -15.47 28.78 -6.54
N LYS A 83 -15.00 28.13 -7.60
CA LYS A 83 -14.56 26.73 -7.57
C LYS A 83 -13.16 26.61 -8.12
N VAL A 84 -12.32 25.84 -7.41
CA VAL A 84 -10.98 25.49 -7.85
C VAL A 84 -10.91 23.98 -7.99
N THR A 85 -10.45 23.50 -9.15
CA THR A 85 -10.24 22.08 -9.40
C THR A 85 -8.75 21.79 -9.48
N ILE A 86 -8.30 20.87 -8.61
CA ILE A 86 -6.96 20.33 -8.59
C ILE A 86 -6.99 19.04 -9.42
N ALA A 87 -6.17 18.99 -10.47
CA ALA A 87 -6.06 17.82 -11.35
C ALA A 87 -5.54 16.60 -10.57
N LYS A 88 -5.86 15.39 -11.06
CA LYS A 88 -5.45 14.14 -10.40
C LYS A 88 -3.94 14.05 -10.24
N GLU A 89 -3.17 14.49 -11.23
CA GLU A 89 -1.71 14.47 -11.21
C GLU A 89 -1.14 15.40 -10.13
N ALA A 90 -1.81 16.53 -9.90
CA ALA A 90 -1.45 17.46 -8.83
C ALA A 90 -1.77 16.87 -7.46
N VAL A 91 -2.93 16.21 -7.30
CA VAL A 91 -3.30 15.50 -6.08
C VAL A 91 -2.27 14.41 -5.75
N ASP A 92 -1.96 13.54 -6.72
CA ASP A 92 -0.99 12.45 -6.55
C ASP A 92 0.39 12.99 -6.16
N ARG A 93 0.82 14.08 -6.78
CA ARG A 93 2.10 14.74 -6.47
C ARG A 93 2.15 15.29 -5.05
N LEU A 94 1.09 15.95 -4.59
CA LEU A 94 1.01 16.50 -3.22
C LEU A 94 1.09 15.39 -2.17
N LYS A 95 0.34 14.30 -2.39
CA LYS A 95 0.34 13.14 -1.51
C LYS A 95 1.68 12.42 -1.51
N ALA A 96 2.28 12.20 -2.67
CA ALA A 96 3.63 11.64 -2.79
C ALA A 96 4.67 12.49 -2.04
N CYS A 97 4.58 13.83 -2.14
CA CYS A 97 5.48 14.72 -1.42
C CYS A 97 5.30 14.67 0.10
N LEU A 98 4.07 14.46 0.59
CA LEU A 98 3.82 14.31 2.02
C LEU A 98 4.32 12.95 2.53
N ARG A 99 3.95 11.86 1.85
CA ARG A 99 4.41 10.49 2.17
C ARG A 99 5.93 10.37 2.15
N GLY A 100 6.59 10.99 1.17
CA GLY A 100 8.06 11.00 1.08
C GLY A 100 8.78 11.73 2.23
N GLN A 101 8.06 12.44 3.10
CA GLN A 101 8.60 13.05 4.32
C GLN A 101 8.21 12.25 5.59
N MET A 102 7.41 11.20 5.47
CA MET A 102 6.91 10.40 6.57
C MET A 102 7.70 9.10 6.70
N MET A 103 7.82 8.60 7.92
CA MET A 103 8.25 7.22 8.15
C MET A 103 7.11 6.26 7.80
N PRO A 104 7.42 5.07 7.26
CA PRO A 104 6.43 4.02 7.09
C PRO A 104 5.66 3.70 8.39
N PRO A 105 4.35 3.47 8.34
CA PRO A 105 3.56 3.12 9.52
C PRO A 105 3.91 1.76 10.13
N GLY A 106 3.48 1.55 11.37
CA GLY A 106 3.58 0.28 12.09
C GLY A 106 4.86 0.12 12.91
N GLU A 107 4.85 -0.85 13.81
CA GLU A 107 5.93 -1.06 14.79
C GLU A 107 6.90 -2.17 14.38
N HIS A 108 8.20 -1.93 14.57
CA HIS A 108 9.27 -2.86 14.23
C HIS A 108 9.24 -4.15 15.07
N LYS A 109 9.26 -4.05 16.41
CA LYS A 109 9.40 -5.20 17.32
C LYS A 109 8.33 -6.29 17.12
N PRO A 110 7.02 -5.97 17.12
CA PRO A 110 5.98 -6.99 16.88
C PRO A 110 6.13 -7.64 15.50
N THR A 111 6.45 -6.83 14.48
CA THR A 111 6.64 -7.30 13.11
C THR A 111 7.77 -8.32 13.03
N MET A 112 8.94 -8.01 13.59
CA MET A 112 10.08 -8.92 13.59
C MET A 112 9.82 -10.21 14.38
N HIS A 113 9.12 -10.15 15.51
CA HIS A 113 8.72 -11.36 16.24
C HIS A 113 7.84 -12.29 15.41
N ILE A 114 6.87 -11.74 14.67
CA ILE A 114 6.01 -12.53 13.77
C ILE A 114 6.82 -13.10 12.61
N LEU A 115 7.65 -12.29 11.95
CA LEU A 115 8.49 -12.72 10.84
C LEU A 115 9.43 -13.86 11.25
N ARG A 116 10.12 -13.73 12.39
CA ARG A 116 10.94 -14.79 13.00
C ARG A 116 10.12 -16.06 13.26
N GLY A 117 8.88 -15.91 13.68
CA GLY A 117 7.93 -17.01 13.86
C GLY A 117 7.52 -17.72 12.57
N PHE A 118 7.63 -17.07 11.42
CA PHE A 118 7.36 -17.67 10.10
C PHE A 118 8.62 -18.35 9.55
N LEU A 119 9.78 -17.72 9.74
CA LEU A 119 11.10 -18.16 9.27
C LEU A 119 11.84 -19.10 10.23
N LYS A 120 11.13 -19.90 11.06
CA LYS A 120 11.66 -20.71 12.18
C LYS A 120 12.90 -21.59 11.90
N ASN A 121 13.26 -21.81 10.64
CA ASN A 121 14.40 -22.63 10.22
C ASN A 121 15.61 -21.82 9.74
N ASP A 122 15.54 -20.48 9.71
CA ASP A 122 16.64 -19.63 9.28
C ASP A 122 17.51 -19.18 10.48
N PRO A 123 18.77 -19.65 10.59
CA PRO A 123 19.67 -19.32 11.69
C PRO A 123 19.94 -17.81 11.85
N LEU A 124 19.78 -17.02 10.79
CA LEU A 124 20.16 -15.60 10.76
C LEU A 124 19.17 -14.71 11.51
N PHE A 125 17.94 -15.15 11.74
CA PHE A 125 16.91 -14.38 12.47
C PHE A 125 16.87 -14.67 13.98
N PHE A 126 17.85 -15.42 14.51
CA PHE A 126 18.01 -15.65 15.94
C PHE A 126 18.90 -14.60 16.63
N VAL A 127 19.38 -13.60 15.89
CA VAL A 127 20.16 -12.48 16.44
C VAL A 127 19.22 -11.49 17.10
N ASP A 128 19.22 -11.44 18.42
CA ASP A 128 18.34 -10.53 19.20
C ASP A 128 18.62 -9.04 18.90
N GLU A 129 19.80 -8.71 18.35
CA GLU A 129 20.16 -7.37 17.89
C GLU A 129 19.21 -6.85 16.79
N LEU A 130 18.77 -7.72 15.86
CA LEU A 130 17.83 -7.36 14.79
C LEU A 130 16.39 -7.13 15.30
N LEU A 131 16.07 -7.55 16.53
CA LEU A 131 14.77 -7.24 17.15
C LEU A 131 14.77 -5.84 17.78
N GLU A 132 15.93 -5.40 18.26
CA GLU A 132 16.06 -4.15 19.00
C GLU A 132 16.51 -2.99 18.10
N ASN A 133 17.26 -3.28 17.03
CA ASN A 133 17.81 -2.28 16.12
C ASN A 133 17.12 -2.34 14.73
N GLU A 134 16.12 -1.46 14.55
CA GLU A 134 15.36 -1.36 13.29
C GLU A 134 16.25 -1.02 12.08
N LYS A 135 17.31 -0.23 12.30
CA LYS A 135 18.22 0.18 11.23
C LYS A 135 19.03 -1.01 10.69
N GLU A 136 19.65 -1.78 11.58
CA GLU A 136 20.41 -2.97 11.20
C GLU A 136 19.50 -4.04 10.58
N ALA A 137 18.27 -4.19 11.09
CA ALA A 137 17.28 -5.06 10.50
C ALA A 137 16.95 -4.65 9.06
N HIS A 138 16.77 -3.36 8.78
CA HIS A 138 16.54 -2.88 7.42
C HIS A 138 17.72 -3.18 6.49
N ASP A 139 18.95 -2.91 6.91
CA ASP A 139 20.16 -3.20 6.10
C ASP A 139 20.29 -4.69 5.76
N TYR A 140 19.86 -5.56 6.68
CA TYR A 140 19.81 -6.99 6.46
C TYR A 140 18.69 -7.36 5.48
N LEU A 141 17.46 -6.87 5.70
CA LEU A 141 16.29 -7.16 4.87
C LEU A 141 16.51 -6.72 3.42
N GLU A 142 17.26 -5.64 3.16
CA GLU A 142 17.58 -5.23 1.78
C GLU A 142 18.37 -6.27 0.97
N ARG A 143 18.99 -7.27 1.62
CA ARG A 143 19.72 -8.36 0.97
C ARG A 143 18.83 -9.55 0.59
N ASP A 144 17.64 -9.66 1.18
CA ASP A 144 16.67 -10.73 0.93
C ASP A 144 15.31 -10.12 0.61
N SER A 145 14.97 -10.08 -0.68
CA SER A 145 13.72 -9.51 -1.15
C SER A 145 12.49 -10.18 -0.55
N THR A 146 12.52 -11.50 -0.34
CA THR A 146 11.39 -12.26 0.18
C THR A 146 11.15 -11.92 1.65
N ALA A 147 12.21 -11.87 2.46
CA ALA A 147 12.12 -11.44 3.84
C ALA A 147 11.68 -9.98 3.96
N ARG A 148 12.20 -9.09 3.10
CA ARG A 148 11.83 -7.67 3.06
C ARG A 148 10.35 -7.48 2.75
N MET A 149 9.86 -8.09 1.69
CA MET A 149 8.44 -8.05 1.31
C MET A 149 7.55 -8.54 2.44
N ALA A 150 7.91 -9.67 3.08
CA ALA A 150 7.17 -10.22 4.20
C ALA A 150 7.17 -9.28 5.42
N TYR A 151 8.32 -8.70 5.77
CA TYR A 151 8.45 -7.75 6.87
C TYR A 151 7.49 -6.57 6.69
N TRP A 152 7.52 -5.91 5.53
CA TRP A 152 6.69 -4.73 5.28
C TRP A 152 5.21 -5.07 5.22
N ALA A 153 4.84 -6.21 4.62
CA ALA A 153 3.45 -6.64 4.58
C ALA A 153 2.91 -6.95 5.99
N ILE A 154 3.69 -7.63 6.84
CA ILE A 154 3.30 -7.86 8.24
C ILE A 154 3.16 -6.52 8.98
N ARG A 155 4.10 -5.59 8.80
CA ARG A 155 4.10 -4.30 9.49
C ARG A 155 2.86 -3.48 9.16
N PHE A 156 2.50 -3.39 7.88
CA PHE A 156 1.32 -2.67 7.42
C PHE A 156 0.01 -3.38 7.79
N ALA A 157 -0.01 -4.72 7.75
CA ALA A 157 -1.14 -5.50 8.22
C ALA A 157 -1.43 -5.24 9.71
N LEU A 158 -0.40 -5.29 10.56
CA LEU A 158 -0.53 -4.99 11.99
C LEU A 158 -1.03 -3.57 12.25
N PHE A 159 -0.47 -2.58 11.54
CA PHE A 159 -0.93 -1.19 11.65
C PHE A 159 -2.42 -1.03 11.29
N ARG A 160 -2.90 -1.79 10.30
CA ARG A 160 -4.31 -1.80 9.88
C ARG A 160 -5.20 -2.74 10.71
N ASN A 161 -4.63 -3.48 11.66
CA ASN A 161 -5.29 -4.58 12.38
C ASN A 161 -5.86 -5.69 11.47
N ASP A 162 -5.22 -5.94 10.31
CA ASP A 162 -5.61 -7.01 9.38
C ASP A 162 -4.84 -8.31 9.68
N TYR A 163 -5.36 -9.10 10.61
CA TYR A 163 -4.76 -10.39 10.97
C TYR A 163 -4.94 -11.48 9.91
N GLU A 164 -5.91 -11.31 9.00
CA GLU A 164 -6.10 -12.23 7.87
C GLU A 164 -4.97 -12.09 6.86
N GLU A 165 -4.51 -10.86 6.59
CA GLU A 165 -3.31 -10.58 5.79
C GLU A 165 -2.07 -11.24 6.38
N VAL A 166 -1.87 -11.14 7.71
CA VAL A 166 -0.77 -11.83 8.40
C VAL A 166 -0.86 -13.36 8.22
N SER A 167 -2.06 -13.94 8.23
CA SER A 167 -2.28 -15.38 8.00
C SER A 167 -1.96 -15.79 6.55
N ARG A 168 -2.29 -14.95 5.56
CA ARG A 168 -1.91 -15.17 4.15
C ARG A 168 -0.41 -15.10 3.95
N ILE A 169 0.26 -14.09 4.52
CA ILE A 169 1.72 -13.95 4.48
C ILE A 169 2.41 -15.15 5.12
N LYS A 170 1.92 -15.61 6.28
CA LYS A 170 2.40 -16.85 6.92
C LYS A 170 2.32 -18.04 5.96
N THR A 171 1.19 -18.18 5.28
CA THR A 171 0.95 -19.29 4.35
C THR A 171 1.96 -19.22 3.21
N TRP A 172 2.10 -18.05 2.58
CA TRP A 172 3.11 -17.80 1.54
C TRP A 172 4.51 -18.19 2.00
N ILE A 173 5.00 -17.62 3.10
CA ILE A 173 6.37 -17.81 3.57
C ILE A 173 6.66 -19.26 3.94
N ARG A 174 5.68 -20.00 4.47
CA ARG A 174 5.91 -21.37 4.93
C ARG A 174 5.87 -22.42 3.84
N ILE A 175 5.12 -22.20 2.75
CA ILE A 175 4.86 -23.25 1.75
C ILE A 175 5.30 -22.87 0.33
N ALA A 176 5.50 -21.57 0.06
CA ALA A 176 5.67 -21.04 -1.30
C ALA A 176 6.63 -19.84 -1.38
N SER A 177 7.54 -19.66 -0.42
CA SER A 177 8.46 -18.50 -0.37
C SER A 177 9.29 -18.35 -1.65
N ASP A 178 9.73 -19.46 -2.21
CA ASP A 178 10.63 -19.56 -3.37
C ASP A 178 9.89 -19.74 -4.72
N VAL A 179 8.58 -19.97 -4.70
CA VAL A 179 7.81 -20.33 -5.91
C VAL A 179 7.76 -19.18 -6.94
N PHE A 180 7.79 -17.95 -6.45
CA PHE A 180 7.63 -16.75 -7.27
C PHE A 180 8.97 -16.18 -7.76
N GLU A 181 10.09 -16.73 -7.28
CA GLU A 181 11.43 -16.29 -7.65
C GLU A 181 11.71 -16.57 -9.14
N GLY A 182 12.14 -15.54 -9.88
CA GLY A 182 12.49 -15.67 -11.29
C GLY A 182 11.31 -15.89 -12.24
N ALA A 183 10.07 -15.78 -11.78
CA ALA A 183 8.89 -15.91 -12.64
C ALA A 183 8.79 -14.73 -13.62
N ILE A 184 8.80 -15.02 -14.93
CA ILE A 184 8.68 -14.02 -16.01
C ILE A 184 7.32 -13.32 -15.95
N THR A 185 6.26 -14.09 -15.74
CA THR A 185 4.91 -13.58 -15.57
C THR A 185 4.52 -13.70 -14.12
N GLN A 186 3.99 -12.62 -13.55
CA GLN A 186 3.52 -12.57 -12.17
C GLN A 186 2.05 -13.01 -12.08
N PRO A 187 1.63 -13.62 -10.96
CA PRO A 187 0.23 -13.92 -10.72
C PRO A 187 -0.60 -12.64 -10.61
N ARG A 188 -1.91 -12.74 -10.83
CA ARG A 188 -2.85 -11.61 -10.70
C ARG A 188 -4.08 -12.04 -9.93
N ILE A 189 -4.62 -11.13 -9.13
CA ILE A 189 -5.81 -11.35 -8.31
C ILE A 189 -6.83 -10.23 -8.55
N TRP A 190 -8.10 -10.62 -8.63
CA TRP A 190 -9.23 -9.70 -8.71
C TRP A 190 -10.32 -10.14 -7.74
N PHE A 191 -11.14 -9.18 -7.32
CA PHE A 191 -12.20 -9.39 -6.35
C PHE A 191 -13.54 -8.92 -6.91
N SER A 192 -14.61 -9.65 -6.61
CA SER A 192 -15.95 -9.23 -6.95
C SER A 192 -16.94 -9.50 -5.82
N LEU A 193 -17.71 -8.47 -5.46
CA LEU A 193 -18.87 -8.60 -4.57
C LEU A 193 -20.05 -9.26 -5.30
N MET A 194 -20.15 -9.01 -6.60
CA MET A 194 -21.15 -9.59 -7.49
C MET A 194 -20.60 -10.82 -8.21
N ASP A 195 -21.43 -11.39 -9.07
CA ASP A 195 -21.17 -12.59 -9.87
C ASP A 195 -19.94 -12.51 -10.77
N LEU A 196 -19.66 -11.33 -11.33
CA LEU A 196 -18.52 -11.10 -12.21
C LEU A 196 -17.65 -9.94 -11.70
N PRO A 197 -16.36 -9.91 -12.08
CA PRO A 197 -15.48 -8.76 -11.87
C PRO A 197 -15.99 -7.48 -12.55
N GLY A 198 -15.44 -6.33 -12.16
CA GLY A 198 -15.71 -5.06 -12.85
C GLY A 198 -15.15 -5.04 -14.28
N GLY A 199 -15.65 -4.12 -15.11
CA GLY A 199 -15.31 -4.05 -16.55
C GLY A 199 -13.82 -4.06 -16.85
N GLN A 200 -13.02 -3.22 -16.17
CA GLN A 200 -11.56 -3.20 -16.36
C GLN A 200 -10.90 -4.55 -16.04
N SER A 201 -11.38 -5.24 -15.00
CA SER A 201 -10.86 -6.56 -14.61
C SER A 201 -11.23 -7.63 -15.62
N ILE A 202 -12.40 -7.52 -16.26
CA ILE A 202 -12.80 -8.40 -17.37
C ILE A 202 -11.88 -8.20 -18.56
N GLU A 203 -11.61 -6.95 -18.96
CA GLU A 203 -10.68 -6.64 -20.05
C GLU A 203 -9.28 -7.25 -19.80
N ASP A 204 -8.78 -7.15 -18.55
CA ASP A 204 -7.52 -7.76 -18.15
C ASP A 204 -7.53 -9.29 -18.28
N MET A 205 -8.65 -9.94 -17.93
CA MET A 205 -8.83 -11.39 -18.04
C MET A 205 -8.96 -11.85 -19.50
N GLU A 206 -9.64 -11.07 -20.34
CA GLU A 206 -9.74 -11.32 -21.78
C GLU A 206 -8.36 -11.23 -22.45
N ALA A 207 -7.52 -10.28 -22.03
CA ALA A 207 -6.13 -10.20 -22.47
C ALA A 207 -5.32 -11.47 -22.09
N LEU A 208 -5.73 -12.17 -21.03
CA LEU A 208 -5.20 -13.46 -20.61
C LEU A 208 -5.91 -14.66 -21.28
N SER A 209 -6.71 -14.44 -22.32
CA SER A 209 -7.45 -15.48 -23.05
C SER A 209 -8.57 -16.16 -22.25
N TYR A 210 -9.20 -15.45 -21.32
CA TYR A 210 -10.43 -15.89 -20.65
C TYR A 210 -11.60 -15.02 -21.10
N SER A 211 -12.57 -15.61 -21.80
CA SER A 211 -13.73 -14.86 -22.30
C SER A 211 -14.76 -14.61 -21.20
N VAL A 212 -15.65 -13.62 -21.37
CA VAL A 212 -16.79 -13.40 -20.47
C VAL A 212 -17.63 -14.67 -20.30
N ASP A 213 -17.84 -15.43 -21.38
CA ASP A 213 -18.58 -16.69 -21.35
C ASP A 213 -17.89 -17.73 -20.44
N ASP A 214 -16.56 -17.78 -20.44
CA ASP A 214 -15.80 -18.64 -19.55
C ASP A 214 -16.01 -18.25 -18.08
N LEU A 215 -15.98 -16.94 -17.77
CA LEU A 215 -16.23 -16.44 -16.42
C LEU A 215 -17.65 -16.77 -15.94
N GLN A 216 -18.65 -16.61 -16.80
CA GLN A 216 -20.03 -16.98 -16.51
C GLN A 216 -20.19 -18.49 -16.26
N ARG A 217 -19.53 -19.32 -17.08
CA ARG A 217 -19.52 -20.79 -16.90
C ARG A 217 -18.83 -21.21 -15.61
N MET A 218 -17.73 -20.56 -15.23
CA MET A 218 -17.11 -20.80 -13.93
C MET A 218 -18.05 -20.42 -12.79
N ASN A 219 -18.72 -19.26 -12.89
CA ASN A 219 -19.60 -18.79 -11.84
C ASN A 219 -20.87 -19.65 -11.69
N SER A 220 -21.38 -20.27 -12.75
CA SER A 220 -22.56 -21.14 -12.68
C SER A 220 -22.32 -22.51 -12.02
N GLN A 221 -21.07 -22.89 -11.77
CA GLN A 221 -20.77 -24.13 -11.05
C GLN A 221 -21.11 -24.02 -9.57
N SER A 222 -21.74 -25.06 -9.03
CA SER A 222 -22.18 -25.12 -7.63
C SER A 222 -21.06 -25.46 -6.64
N SER A 223 -19.99 -26.09 -7.11
CA SER A 223 -18.82 -26.43 -6.28
C SER A 223 -17.74 -25.36 -6.39
N ARG A 224 -17.16 -24.99 -5.24
CA ARG A 224 -16.05 -24.03 -5.15
C ARG A 224 -14.87 -24.67 -4.39
N PRO A 225 -13.62 -24.40 -4.78
CA PRO A 225 -13.18 -23.53 -5.88
C PRO A 225 -13.33 -24.18 -7.27
N VAL A 226 -13.36 -23.35 -8.32
CA VAL A 226 -13.38 -23.76 -9.74
C VAL A 226 -12.06 -23.38 -10.40
N VAL A 227 -11.56 -24.22 -11.28
CA VAL A 227 -10.31 -23.99 -12.02
C VAL A 227 -10.57 -24.12 -13.51
N LEU A 228 -10.08 -23.15 -14.28
CA LEU A 228 -10.13 -23.16 -15.73
C LEU A 228 -8.73 -22.97 -16.30
N TYR A 229 -8.37 -23.85 -17.24
CA TYR A 229 -7.11 -23.78 -17.96
C TYR A 229 -7.26 -23.01 -19.28
N SER A 230 -6.25 -22.22 -19.62
CA SER A 230 -6.06 -21.63 -20.94
C SER A 230 -4.58 -21.73 -21.34
N LYS A 231 -4.27 -21.39 -22.60
CA LYS A 231 -2.88 -21.34 -23.09
C LYS A 231 -1.97 -20.37 -22.30
N SER A 232 -2.55 -19.39 -21.60
CA SER A 232 -1.79 -18.40 -20.82
C SER A 232 -1.55 -18.87 -19.38
N GLY A 233 -2.35 -19.81 -18.85
CA GLY A 233 -2.25 -20.23 -17.45
C GLY A 233 -3.55 -20.82 -16.90
N TYR A 234 -3.72 -20.69 -15.60
CA TYR A 234 -4.88 -21.20 -14.85
C TYR A 234 -5.61 -20.04 -14.18
N LEU A 235 -6.93 -20.00 -14.34
CA LEU A 235 -7.81 -19.10 -13.62
C LEU A 235 -8.56 -19.89 -12.55
N VAL A 236 -8.48 -19.42 -11.31
CA VAL A 236 -9.13 -20.01 -10.15
C VAL A 236 -10.22 -19.06 -9.67
N LEU A 237 -11.42 -19.58 -9.46
CA LEU A 237 -12.52 -18.89 -8.79
C LEU A 237 -12.74 -19.53 -7.42
N SER A 238 -12.57 -18.75 -6.35
CA SER A 238 -12.81 -19.19 -4.97
C SER A 238 -13.70 -18.18 -4.25
N ASP A 239 -14.45 -18.65 -3.26
CA ASP A 239 -15.16 -17.77 -2.34
C ASP A 239 -14.29 -17.51 -1.11
N TYR A 240 -14.42 -16.32 -0.54
CA TYR A 240 -13.76 -15.90 0.70
C TYR A 240 -14.74 -15.16 1.60
N GLY A 241 -14.66 -15.41 2.91
CA GLY A 241 -15.60 -14.89 3.91
C GLY A 241 -16.69 -15.90 4.29
N ASN A 242 -17.52 -15.51 5.25
CA ASN A 242 -18.66 -16.32 5.71
C ASN A 242 -19.91 -16.03 4.87
N ASP A 243 -20.91 -16.91 4.93
CA ASP A 243 -22.15 -16.88 4.12
C ASP A 243 -22.90 -15.53 4.10
N SER A 244 -22.67 -14.64 5.07
CA SER A 244 -23.30 -13.31 5.17
C SER A 244 -22.49 -12.13 4.62
N SER A 245 -21.20 -12.32 4.31
CA SER A 245 -20.27 -11.24 3.91
C SER A 245 -19.14 -11.72 2.98
N GLY A 246 -19.43 -12.76 2.19
CA GLY A 246 -18.46 -13.34 1.27
C GLY A 246 -18.26 -12.52 0.00
N PHE A 247 -17.07 -12.59 -0.56
CA PHE A 247 -16.76 -12.10 -1.91
C PHE A 247 -16.01 -13.17 -2.70
N ARG A 248 -16.02 -13.01 -4.02
CA ARG A 248 -15.34 -13.91 -4.94
C ARG A 248 -13.92 -13.43 -5.20
N ILE A 249 -13.00 -14.38 -5.20
CA ILE A 249 -11.61 -14.23 -5.57
C ILE A 249 -11.41 -14.88 -6.93
N TRP A 250 -10.88 -14.10 -7.86
CA TRP A 250 -10.42 -14.56 -9.16
C TRP A 250 -8.90 -14.50 -9.16
N LEU A 251 -8.24 -15.63 -9.29
CA LEU A 251 -6.78 -15.73 -9.24
C LEU A 251 -6.25 -16.33 -10.54
N TYR A 252 -5.43 -15.57 -11.25
CA TYR A 252 -4.67 -16.06 -12.38
C TYR A 252 -3.27 -16.50 -11.94
N LEU A 253 -2.89 -17.71 -12.38
CA LEU A 253 -1.59 -18.32 -12.15
C LEU A 253 -0.94 -18.72 -13.49
N PRO A 254 0.26 -18.19 -13.79
CA PRO A 254 1.07 -18.68 -14.89
C PRO A 254 1.39 -20.17 -14.76
N ILE A 255 1.51 -20.86 -15.90
CA ILE A 255 1.76 -22.31 -15.97
C ILE A 255 2.94 -22.76 -15.09
N PRO A 256 4.12 -22.08 -15.08
CA PRO A 256 5.24 -22.51 -14.24
C PRO A 256 4.91 -22.49 -12.75
N ILE A 257 4.23 -21.45 -12.28
CA ILE A 257 3.82 -21.29 -10.88
C ILE A 257 2.78 -22.36 -10.52
N TRP A 258 1.79 -22.56 -11.38
CA TRP A 258 0.78 -23.60 -11.17
C TRP A 258 1.42 -24.99 -11.04
N ASN A 259 2.34 -25.34 -11.95
CA ASN A 259 2.99 -26.64 -11.94
C ASN A 259 3.84 -26.85 -10.67
N GLU A 260 4.58 -25.83 -10.24
CA GLU A 260 5.37 -25.90 -9.01
C GLU A 260 4.45 -26.11 -7.79
N MET A 261 3.38 -25.34 -7.66
CA MET A 261 2.48 -25.43 -6.50
C MET A 261 1.60 -26.68 -6.51
N ARG A 262 0.90 -26.92 -7.61
CA ARG A 262 -0.13 -27.95 -7.71
C ARG A 262 0.47 -29.31 -8.06
N GLU A 263 1.37 -29.36 -9.03
CA GLU A 263 1.88 -30.64 -9.54
C GLU A 263 3.07 -31.16 -8.75
N ARG A 264 4.01 -30.29 -8.36
CA ARG A 264 5.19 -30.71 -7.59
C ARG A 264 4.93 -30.73 -6.09
N ARG A 265 4.45 -29.62 -5.51
CA ARG A 265 4.22 -29.50 -4.05
C ARG A 265 2.88 -30.08 -3.59
N LYS A 266 1.98 -30.44 -4.51
CA LYS A 266 0.65 -31.02 -4.23
C LYS A 266 -0.22 -30.17 -3.30
N LEU A 267 -0.05 -28.84 -3.35
CA LEU A 267 -0.85 -27.92 -2.55
C LEU A 267 -2.33 -27.99 -2.96
N SER A 268 -3.21 -27.83 -1.98
CA SER A 268 -4.65 -27.66 -2.23
C SER A 268 -4.92 -26.31 -2.89
N ILE A 269 -6.04 -26.19 -3.61
CA ILE A 269 -6.41 -24.93 -4.27
C ILE A 269 -6.56 -23.78 -3.25
N LYS A 270 -7.07 -24.07 -2.05
CA LYS A 270 -7.16 -23.08 -0.97
C LYS A 270 -5.79 -22.59 -0.52
N GLU A 271 -4.82 -23.48 -0.34
CA GLU A 271 -3.45 -23.11 0.00
C GLU A 271 -2.79 -22.28 -1.10
N ILE A 272 -3.01 -22.65 -2.36
CA ILE A 272 -2.51 -21.90 -3.53
C ILE A 272 -3.06 -20.47 -3.52
N VAL A 273 -4.38 -20.31 -3.31
CA VAL A 273 -5.02 -18.99 -3.24
C VAL A 273 -4.45 -18.16 -2.09
N MET A 274 -4.37 -18.74 -0.89
CA MET A 274 -3.86 -18.04 0.30
C MET A 274 -2.38 -17.65 0.16
N ALA A 275 -1.54 -18.55 -0.34
CA ALA A 275 -0.11 -18.29 -0.54
C ALA A 275 0.12 -17.24 -1.63
N THR A 276 -0.62 -17.32 -2.74
CA THR A 276 -0.45 -16.35 -3.83
C THR A 276 -0.94 -14.97 -3.44
N TRP A 277 -2.05 -14.90 -2.71
CA TRP A 277 -2.53 -13.63 -2.19
C TRP A 277 -1.54 -13.06 -1.16
N GLY A 278 -1.02 -13.87 -0.23
CA GLY A 278 0.03 -13.42 0.71
C GLY A 278 1.30 -12.90 0.02
N TYR A 279 1.70 -13.51 -1.10
CA TYR A 279 2.79 -12.99 -1.94
C TYR A 279 2.46 -11.62 -2.56
N LEU A 280 1.26 -11.47 -3.12
CA LEU A 280 0.82 -10.21 -3.72
C LEU A 280 0.67 -9.09 -2.67
N ASP A 281 0.23 -9.42 -1.46
CA ASP A 281 0.24 -8.50 -0.31
C ASP A 281 1.70 -8.06 -0.01
N GLY A 282 2.65 -9.00 -0.05
CA GLY A 282 4.10 -8.74 0.01
C GLY A 282 4.61 -7.77 -1.06
N VAL A 283 4.25 -7.98 -2.32
CA VAL A 283 4.63 -7.12 -3.45
C VAL A 283 4.04 -5.72 -3.30
N ALA A 284 2.77 -5.63 -2.91
CA ALA A 284 2.10 -4.37 -2.69
C ALA A 284 2.76 -3.57 -1.55
N ALA A 285 3.10 -4.23 -0.45
CA ALA A 285 3.78 -3.58 0.68
C ALA A 285 5.21 -3.13 0.35
N ASP A 286 5.98 -3.90 -0.42
CA ASP A 286 7.33 -3.49 -0.86
C ASP A 286 7.27 -2.33 -1.85
N SER A 287 6.20 -2.21 -2.64
CA SER A 287 5.95 -1.03 -3.46
C SER A 287 5.53 0.17 -2.60
N GLU A 288 4.57 -0.03 -1.68
CA GLU A 288 4.05 1.02 -0.81
C GLU A 288 5.15 1.63 0.07
N ARG A 289 6.03 0.81 0.68
CA ARG A 289 7.13 1.32 1.51
C ARG A 289 8.02 2.29 0.74
N SER A 290 8.22 2.07 -0.57
CA SER A 290 9.14 2.86 -1.40
C SER A 290 8.63 4.27 -1.64
N THR A 291 7.34 4.52 -1.34
CA THR A 291 6.71 5.85 -1.42
C THR A 291 6.95 6.70 -0.18
N PHE A 292 7.41 6.09 0.92
CA PHE A 292 7.78 6.77 2.14
C PHE A 292 9.23 7.24 2.10
N GLY A 293 9.56 8.24 2.93
CA GLY A 293 10.94 8.73 3.04
C GLY A 293 11.86 7.71 3.69
N CYS A 294 13.07 7.56 3.15
CA CYS A 294 14.14 6.74 3.74
C CYS A 294 15.12 7.67 4.50
N GLU A 295 15.03 7.64 5.84
CA GLU A 295 15.88 8.31 6.87
C GLU A 295 16.19 9.82 6.79
N SER A 296 15.83 10.52 7.88
CA SER A 296 16.82 11.04 8.83
C SER A 296 16.17 11.07 10.20
N LEU A 297 16.83 10.45 11.17
CA LEU A 297 16.85 10.87 12.57
C LEU A 297 16.43 12.35 12.68
N LEU A 298 15.22 12.60 13.18
CA LEU A 298 15.02 13.82 13.95
C LEU A 298 15.99 13.67 15.12
N SER A 299 17.18 14.24 14.97
CA SER A 299 17.66 15.34 15.82
C SER A 299 16.80 15.62 17.07
N GLU A 300 16.57 14.60 17.90
CA GLU A 300 16.01 14.72 19.25
C GLU A 300 17.08 14.48 20.34
N GLU A 301 18.37 14.44 19.98
CA GLU A 301 19.47 14.30 20.97
C GLU A 301 20.28 15.57 21.27
N ASN A 302 19.91 16.77 20.80
CA ASN A 302 20.56 18.01 21.27
C ASN A 302 19.55 19.10 21.68
N GLY A 303 18.48 18.70 22.35
CA GLY A 303 17.40 19.58 22.78
C GLY A 303 16.88 19.36 24.19
N SER A 304 17.65 18.80 25.14
CA SER A 304 17.34 18.94 26.56
C SER A 304 18.56 18.68 27.44
N GLY A 305 18.92 19.65 28.27
CA GLY A 305 20.09 19.56 29.13
C GLY A 305 20.45 20.87 29.81
N THR A 306 19.47 21.49 30.47
CA THR A 306 19.66 22.55 31.46
C THR A 306 20.76 22.15 32.44
N ALA A 307 21.87 22.90 32.47
CA ALA A 307 22.79 22.90 33.61
C ALA A 307 22.69 24.27 34.28
N LEU A 308 21.84 24.32 35.32
CA LEU A 308 21.94 25.27 36.41
C LEU A 308 23.35 25.20 37.01
N ARG A 309 24.07 26.32 37.00
CA ARG A 309 24.77 26.89 38.15
C ARG A 309 25.11 28.35 37.88
#